data_AF-A0A7Y4R4T9-F1
#
_entry.id   AF-A0A7Y4R4T9-F1
#
_cell.length_a   1.000
_cell.length_b   1.000
_cell.length_c   1.000
_cell.angle_alpha   90.00
_cell.angle_beta   90.00
_cell.angle_gamma   90.00
#
_symmetry.space_group_name_H-M   'P 1'
#
loop_
_entity.id
_entity.type
_entity.pdbx_description
1 polymer ?
#
loop_
_entity_poly.entity_id
_entity_poly.type
_entity_poly.pdbx_seq_one_letter_code
_entity_poly.pdbx_strand_id
1 'polypeptide(L)'
;MRLILLNFWSRLLRIGHDDALNQKQLIRLRTLNAFAFASILFVLVFSVVFVSVGSYSALESLPIALVMLVVLWLNSKKRFEAAKAFMVFFLILVILGMALSDRRTGTEYVLIVLACSSILIFDEVFKIFLGFVFSLTCFGFYLWYDTNYAFVPDPTVPYGYMKSVVMLISACAVAVQLLVFRSLINKYAEDLQEAHTKGLTTNEELKASNDELHSLSEQLDWIVKQKSNELQSYIDAINVHVYSAVTDTSGTILKVNEPLMRVSGYIEEELIGKKISMLHAKYQEDEFYGNGTLFHSKNETWRGEVKNKRKDGSHFWVDKV
;
A
#
# COMPACT_ATOMS: atom_id res chain seq x y z
N MET A 1 -6.30 -22.09 30.94
CA MET A 1 -6.80 -20.81 31.50
C MET A 1 -6.06 -19.58 30.95
N ARG A 2 -4.71 -19.52 31.00
CA ARG A 2 -3.91 -18.39 30.45
C ARG A 2 -4.15 -18.09 28.95
N LEU A 3 -4.20 -19.11 28.10
CA LEU A 3 -4.45 -18.97 26.65
C LEU A 3 -5.86 -18.48 26.30
N ILE A 4 -6.87 -18.86 27.09
CA ILE A 4 -8.27 -18.44 26.90
C ILE A 4 -8.43 -16.97 27.28
N LEU A 5 -7.81 -16.56 28.40
CA LEU A 5 -7.78 -15.15 28.83
C LEU A 5 -7.04 -14.28 27.81
N LEU A 6 -5.88 -14.70 27.30
CA LEU A 6 -5.14 -13.98 26.27
C LEU A 6 -5.95 -13.81 24.96
N ASN A 7 -6.68 -14.85 24.55
CA ASN A 7 -7.57 -14.78 23.39
C ASN A 7 -8.82 -13.91 23.62
N PHE A 8 -9.31 -13.83 24.85
CA PHE A 8 -10.43 -12.98 25.21
C PHE A 8 -10.04 -11.50 25.17
N TRP A 9 -8.92 -11.13 25.80
CA TRP A 9 -8.39 -9.77 25.78
C TRP A 9 -8.00 -9.32 24.37
N SER A 10 -7.41 -10.21 23.57
CA SER A 10 -7.05 -9.87 22.18
C SER A 10 -8.28 -9.62 21.30
N ARG A 11 -9.39 -10.33 21.52
CA ARG A 11 -10.67 -10.08 20.83
C ARG A 11 -11.31 -8.76 21.24
N LEU A 12 -11.34 -8.45 22.53
CA LEU A 12 -11.92 -7.20 23.05
C LEU A 12 -11.17 -5.97 22.52
N LEU A 13 -9.84 -6.01 22.51
CA LEU A 13 -9.02 -4.92 21.99
C LEU A 13 -9.19 -4.71 20.48
N ARG A 14 -9.61 -5.76 19.75
CA ARG A 14 -9.86 -5.73 18.29
C ARG A 14 -11.32 -5.44 17.93
N ILE A 15 -12.17 -4.99 18.87
CA ILE A 15 -13.53 -4.56 18.52
C ILE A 15 -13.46 -3.41 17.51
N GLY A 16 -14.14 -3.59 16.38
CA GLY A 16 -14.10 -2.64 15.28
C GLY A 16 -12.86 -2.75 14.38
N HIS A 17 -12.06 -3.81 14.48
CA HIS A 17 -10.93 -4.02 13.57
C HIS A 17 -11.40 -4.01 12.10
N ASP A 18 -10.66 -3.30 11.26
CA ASP A 18 -10.88 -3.22 9.82
C ASP A 18 -9.52 -3.30 9.13
N ASP A 19 -9.42 -4.17 8.12
CA ASP A 19 -8.18 -4.40 7.36
C ASP A 19 -7.79 -3.17 6.52
N ALA A 20 -8.74 -2.23 6.30
CA ALA A 20 -8.49 -0.95 5.65
C ALA A 20 -7.83 0.10 6.56
N LEU A 21 -7.66 -0.15 7.86
CA LEU A 21 -7.06 0.81 8.79
C LEU A 21 -5.53 0.79 8.73
N ASN A 22 -4.92 1.97 8.67
CA ASN A 22 -3.47 2.10 8.77
C ASN A 22 -2.97 1.71 10.17
N GLN A 23 -1.71 1.26 10.26
CA GLN A 23 -1.04 0.88 11.52
C GLN A 23 -1.28 1.86 12.68
N LYS A 24 -1.17 3.17 12.42
CA LYS A 24 -1.43 4.24 13.41
C LYS A 24 -2.87 4.23 13.93
N GLN A 25 -3.86 4.08 13.05
CA GLN A 25 -5.27 4.05 13.43
C GLN A 25 -5.59 2.78 14.23
N LEU A 26 -4.94 1.67 13.88
CA LEU A 26 -5.08 0.39 14.57
C LEU A 26 -4.62 0.43 16.02
N ILE A 27 -3.45 1.01 16.27
CA ILE A 27 -2.89 1.16 17.62
C ILE A 27 -3.86 1.99 18.46
N ARG A 28 -4.37 3.09 17.93
CA ARG A 28 -5.29 3.98 18.66
C ARG A 28 -6.64 3.35 18.95
N LEU A 29 -7.20 2.59 18.01
CA LEU A 29 -8.42 1.81 18.24
C LEU A 29 -8.23 0.85 19.42
N ARG A 30 -7.10 0.14 19.45
CA ARG A 30 -6.77 -0.79 20.55
C ARG A 30 -6.61 -0.04 21.87
N THR A 31 -5.92 1.11 21.87
CA THR A 31 -5.74 1.94 23.08
C THR A 31 -7.08 2.46 23.59
N LEU A 32 -7.96 2.93 22.71
CA LEU A 32 -9.28 3.44 23.06
C LEU A 32 -10.16 2.32 23.64
N ASN A 33 -10.17 1.15 23.01
CA ASN A 33 -10.88 -0.02 23.52
C ASN A 33 -10.33 -0.47 24.88
N ALA A 34 -8.99 -0.52 25.03
CA ALA A 34 -8.33 -0.86 26.29
C ALA A 34 -8.76 0.08 27.41
N PHE A 35 -8.74 1.39 27.14
CA PHE A 35 -9.13 2.42 28.09
C PHE A 35 -10.60 2.28 28.49
N ALA A 36 -11.49 2.05 27.51
CA ALA A 36 -12.92 1.85 27.77
C ALA A 36 -13.16 0.63 28.66
N PHE A 37 -12.52 -0.51 28.37
CA PHE A 37 -12.64 -1.71 29.21
C PHE A 37 -12.07 -1.52 30.61
N ALA A 38 -10.88 -0.92 30.73
CA ALA A 38 -10.26 -0.65 32.03
C ALA A 38 -11.15 0.27 32.87
N SER A 39 -11.75 1.30 32.26
CA SER A 39 -12.66 2.23 32.92
C SER A 39 -13.95 1.54 33.38
N ILE A 40 -14.56 0.69 32.53
CA ILE A 40 -15.76 -0.09 32.90
C ILE A 40 -15.45 -1.02 34.07
N LEU A 41 -14.34 -1.77 34.00
CA LEU A 41 -13.94 -2.69 35.06
C LEU A 41 -13.69 -1.94 36.37
N PHE A 42 -12.98 -0.81 36.29
CA PHE A 42 -12.70 0.03 37.46
C PHE A 42 -13.99 0.52 38.11
N VAL A 43 -14.90 1.11 37.34
CA VAL A 43 -16.19 1.61 37.85
C VAL A 43 -17.01 0.48 38.48
N LEU A 44 -17.13 -0.67 37.83
CA LEU A 44 -17.90 -1.80 38.36
C LEU A 44 -17.32 -2.35 39.66
N VAL A 45 -16.00 -2.56 39.72
CA VAL A 45 -15.34 -3.05 40.94
C VAL A 45 -15.47 -2.01 42.06
N PHE A 46 -15.25 -0.74 41.74
CA PHE A 46 -15.36 0.37 42.68
C PHE A 46 -16.78 0.47 43.27
N SER A 47 -17.82 0.42 42.43
CA SER A 47 -19.20 0.45 42.89
C SER A 47 -19.56 -0.76 43.75
N VAL A 48 -19.14 -1.97 43.39
CA VAL A 48 -19.41 -3.19 44.19
C VAL A 48 -18.76 -3.10 45.57
N VAL A 49 -17.49 -2.67 45.64
CA VAL A 49 -16.76 -2.54 46.91
C VAL A 49 -17.45 -1.54 47.83
N PHE A 50 -17.81 -0.35 47.35
CA PHE A 50 -18.44 0.67 48.18
C PHE A 50 -19.85 0.30 48.63
N VAL A 51 -20.64 -0.32 47.74
CA VAL A 51 -21.98 -0.83 48.10
C VAL A 51 -21.87 -1.92 49.16
N SER A 52 -20.84 -2.78 49.10
CA SER A 52 -20.62 -3.82 50.12
C SER A 52 -20.30 -3.26 51.52
N VAL A 53 -19.78 -2.02 51.59
CA VAL A 53 -19.49 -1.28 52.83
C VAL A 53 -20.68 -0.37 53.23
N GLY A 54 -21.79 -0.40 52.47
CA GLY A 54 -23.01 0.37 52.75
C GLY A 54 -23.01 1.80 52.20
N SER A 55 -22.02 2.16 51.37
CA SER A 55 -21.93 3.49 50.74
C SER A 55 -22.46 3.45 49.31
N TYR A 56 -23.53 4.22 49.04
CA TYR A 56 -24.18 4.26 47.72
C TYR A 56 -23.69 5.41 46.83
N SER A 57 -22.84 6.31 47.32
CA SER A 57 -22.30 7.43 46.53
C SER A 57 -21.47 6.96 45.33
N ALA A 58 -20.85 5.79 45.41
CA ALA A 58 -20.11 5.19 44.30
C ALA A 58 -20.98 4.85 43.07
N LEU A 59 -22.31 4.79 43.21
CA LEU A 59 -23.23 4.59 42.09
C LEU A 59 -23.28 5.80 41.14
N GLU A 60 -22.89 6.99 41.61
CA GLU A 60 -22.81 8.19 40.77
C GLU A 60 -21.78 8.07 39.65
N SER A 61 -20.84 7.11 39.75
CA SER A 61 -19.84 6.83 38.72
C SER A 61 -20.34 5.91 37.58
N LEU A 62 -21.49 5.25 37.73
CA LEU A 62 -22.05 4.33 36.72
C LEU A 62 -22.27 4.96 35.33
N PRO A 63 -22.67 6.23 35.18
CA PRO A 63 -22.78 6.87 33.87
C PRO A 63 -21.47 6.85 33.08
N ILE A 64 -20.30 6.85 33.75
CA ILE A 64 -19.00 6.71 33.09
C ILE A 64 -18.91 5.37 32.36
N ALA A 65 -19.32 4.27 33.01
CA ALA A 65 -19.33 2.95 32.39
C ALA A 65 -20.31 2.89 31.20
N LEU A 66 -21.47 3.55 31.30
CA LEU A 66 -22.44 3.63 30.21
C LEU A 66 -21.85 4.36 28.99
N VAL A 67 -21.15 5.48 29.20
CA VAL A 67 -20.45 6.19 28.12
C VAL A 67 -19.45 5.26 27.43
N MET A 68 -18.63 4.54 28.20
CA MET A 68 -17.64 3.61 27.64
C MET A 68 -18.27 2.44 26.87
N LEU A 69 -19.43 1.94 27.30
CA LEU A 69 -20.18 0.91 26.54
C LEU A 69 -20.64 1.43 25.18
N VAL A 70 -21.13 2.67 25.11
CA VAL A 70 -21.52 3.30 23.84
C VAL A 70 -20.30 3.53 22.95
N VAL A 71 -19.15 3.90 23.51
CA VAL A 71 -17.88 4.01 22.76
C VAL A 71 -17.50 2.68 22.12
N LEU A 72 -17.54 1.58 22.88
CA LEU A 72 -17.28 0.24 22.36
C LEU A 72 -18.29 -0.17 21.28
N TRP A 73 -19.56 0.18 21.46
CA TRP A 73 -20.61 -0.06 20.46
C TRP A 73 -20.35 0.73 19.18
N LEU A 74 -20.00 2.02 19.26
CA LEU A 74 -19.65 2.84 18.10
C LEU A 74 -18.42 2.31 17.37
N ASN A 75 -17.40 1.86 18.12
CA ASN A 75 -16.23 1.18 17.54
C ASN A 75 -16.63 -0.12 16.83
N SER A 76 -17.55 -0.92 17.39
CA SER A 76 -18.08 -2.12 16.72
C SER A 76 -18.79 -1.82 15.40
N LYS A 77 -19.36 -0.61 15.26
CA LYS A 77 -19.99 -0.10 14.03
C LYS A 77 -19.02 0.64 13.11
N LYS A 78 -17.70 0.56 13.38
CA LYS A 78 -16.63 1.20 12.61
C LYS A 78 -16.74 2.74 12.56
N ARG A 79 -17.40 3.36 13.55
CA ARG A 79 -17.57 4.82 13.65
C ARG A 79 -16.56 5.44 14.62
N PHE A 80 -15.27 5.30 14.35
CA PHE A 80 -14.20 5.63 15.32
C PHE A 80 -14.10 7.12 15.67
N GLU A 81 -14.26 8.02 14.69
CA GLU A 81 -14.26 9.46 14.95
C GLU A 81 -15.44 9.87 15.85
N ALA A 82 -16.62 9.30 15.58
CA ALA A 82 -17.80 9.52 16.40
C ALA A 82 -17.62 8.95 17.81
N ALA A 83 -16.98 7.78 17.95
CA ALA A 83 -16.70 7.17 19.25
C ALA A 83 -15.80 8.05 20.12
N LYS A 84 -14.73 8.62 19.54
CA LYS A 84 -13.83 9.56 20.24
C LYS A 84 -14.54 10.84 20.66
N ALA A 85 -15.30 11.45 19.75
CA ALA A 85 -16.06 12.67 20.04
C ALA A 85 -17.13 12.43 21.12
N PHE A 86 -17.87 11.33 21.00
CA PHE A 86 -18.88 10.89 21.97
C PHE A 86 -18.25 10.69 23.35
N MET A 87 -17.13 9.97 23.42
CA MET A 87 -16.42 9.73 24.67
C MET A 87 -16.09 11.04 25.39
N VAL A 88 -15.37 11.95 24.72
CA VAL A 88 -14.91 13.19 25.35
C VAL A 88 -16.10 14.06 25.76
N PHE A 89 -17.08 14.25 24.88
CA PHE A 89 -18.24 15.10 25.16
C PHE A 89 -19.06 14.59 26.35
N PHE A 90 -19.48 13.33 26.34
CA PHE A 90 -20.32 12.79 27.40
C PHE A 90 -19.57 12.54 28.70
N LEU A 91 -18.27 12.21 28.64
CA LEU A 91 -17.46 12.04 29.84
C LEU A 91 -17.26 13.39 30.56
N ILE A 92 -17.07 14.49 29.82
CA ILE A 92 -17.03 15.85 30.40
C ILE A 92 -18.37 16.17 31.08
N LEU A 93 -19.50 15.88 30.43
CA LEU A 93 -20.83 16.15 31.01
C LEU A 93 -21.10 15.32 32.26
N VAL A 94 -20.74 14.03 32.26
CA VAL A 94 -20.88 13.17 33.44
C VAL A 94 -20.03 13.70 34.60
N ILE A 95 -18.77 14.05 34.34
CA ILE A 95 -17.88 14.58 35.38
C ILE A 95 -18.35 15.95 35.89
N LEU A 96 -18.88 16.80 35.03
CA LEU A 96 -19.51 18.06 35.45
C LEU A 96 -20.72 17.80 36.36
N GLY A 97 -21.58 16.84 35.99
CA GLY A 97 -22.73 16.45 36.80
C GLY A 97 -22.31 15.94 38.19
N MET A 98 -21.29 15.07 38.24
CA MET A 98 -20.72 14.60 39.50
C MET A 98 -20.12 15.74 40.31
N ALA A 99 -19.43 16.70 39.68
CA ALA A 99 -18.87 17.86 40.38
C ALA A 99 -19.95 18.74 41.01
N LEU A 100 -21.09 18.90 40.32
CA LEU A 100 -22.24 19.65 40.84
C LEU A 100 -22.97 18.91 41.97
N SER A 101 -22.99 17.57 41.96
CA SER A 101 -23.59 16.72 43.01
C SER A 101 -22.72 16.71 44.27
N ASP A 102 -21.47 16.25 44.12
CA ASP A 102 -20.49 16.07 45.19
C ASP A 102 -19.62 17.32 45.36
N ARG A 103 -20.27 18.46 45.61
CA ARG A 103 -19.58 19.75 45.77
C ARG A 103 -18.45 19.66 46.80
N ARG A 104 -17.34 20.35 46.54
CA ARG A 104 -16.15 20.46 47.41
C ARG A 104 -15.35 19.16 47.63
N THR A 105 -15.67 18.07 46.93
CA THR A 105 -14.86 16.83 46.94
C THR A 105 -13.62 16.91 46.05
N GLY A 106 -13.52 17.92 45.16
CA GLY A 106 -12.40 18.09 44.23
C GLY A 106 -12.59 17.40 42.89
N THR A 107 -13.75 16.78 42.64
CA THR A 107 -14.09 16.13 41.37
C THR A 107 -14.01 17.08 40.17
N GLU A 108 -14.14 18.39 40.39
CA GLU A 108 -13.93 19.41 39.35
C GLU A 108 -12.52 19.36 38.72
N TYR A 109 -11.49 18.94 39.46
CA TYR A 109 -10.12 18.84 38.95
C TYR A 109 -9.96 17.74 37.91
N VAL A 110 -10.88 16.76 37.87
CA VAL A 110 -10.90 15.72 36.84
C VAL A 110 -11.24 16.31 35.46
N LEU A 111 -11.94 17.45 35.40
CA LEU A 111 -12.16 18.18 34.14
C LEU A 111 -10.85 18.68 33.52
N ILE A 112 -9.87 19.05 34.35
CA ILE A 112 -8.53 19.45 33.87
C ILE A 112 -7.82 18.24 33.25
N VAL A 113 -7.92 17.07 33.89
CA VAL A 113 -7.38 15.81 33.34
C VAL A 113 -8.02 15.48 31.99
N LEU A 114 -9.35 15.65 31.85
CA LEU A 114 -10.04 15.46 30.58
C LEU A 114 -9.62 16.48 29.50
N ALA A 115 -9.38 17.73 29.90
CA ALA A 115 -8.85 18.74 28.99
C ALA A 115 -7.51 18.29 28.40
N CYS A 116 -6.57 17.84 29.24
CA CYS A 116 -5.29 17.29 28.80
C CYS A 116 -5.43 16.00 27.97
N SER A 117 -6.42 15.15 28.30
CA SER A 117 -6.69 13.90 27.59
C SER A 117 -7.08 14.11 26.12
N SER A 118 -7.61 15.28 25.76
CA SER A 118 -7.97 15.63 24.38
C SER A 118 -6.77 15.53 23.42
N ILE A 119 -5.56 15.83 23.90
CA ILE A 119 -4.30 15.73 23.14
C ILE A 119 -3.98 14.27 22.77
N LEU A 120 -4.31 13.32 23.64
CA LEU A 120 -4.05 11.90 23.41
C LEU A 120 -5.10 11.25 22.49
N ILE A 121 -6.31 11.77 22.48
CA ILE A 121 -7.46 11.16 21.79
C ILE A 121 -7.56 11.63 20.32
N PHE A 122 -7.34 12.92 20.05
CA PHE A 122 -7.54 13.49 18.71
C PHE A 122 -6.22 13.69 17.92
N ASP A 123 -6.30 13.56 16.60
CA ASP A 123 -5.18 13.87 15.67
C ASP A 123 -5.18 15.33 15.23
N GLU A 124 -6.37 15.87 14.98
CA GLU A 124 -6.52 17.21 14.46
C GLU A 124 -6.40 18.24 15.57
N VAL A 125 -5.48 19.20 15.40
CA VAL A 125 -5.26 20.31 16.33
C VAL A 125 -6.57 21.04 16.66
N PHE A 126 -7.44 21.21 15.67
CA PHE A 126 -8.76 21.84 15.87
C PHE A 126 -9.66 21.04 16.84
N LYS A 127 -9.73 19.72 16.70
CA LYS A 127 -10.52 18.85 17.60
C LYS A 127 -9.93 18.81 19.01
N ILE A 128 -8.60 18.79 19.12
CA ILE A 128 -7.89 18.90 20.41
C ILE A 128 -8.28 20.21 21.10
N PHE A 129 -8.19 21.34 20.38
CA PHE A 129 -8.52 22.65 20.90
C PHE A 129 -9.98 22.73 21.34
N LEU A 130 -10.92 22.22 20.53
CA LEU A 130 -12.34 22.20 20.85
C LEU A 130 -12.64 21.42 22.14
N GLY A 131 -12.06 20.22 22.29
CA GLY A 131 -12.22 19.41 23.50
C GLY A 131 -11.63 20.08 24.74
N PHE A 132 -10.47 20.71 24.60
CA PHE A 132 -9.83 21.47 25.68
C PHE A 132 -10.67 22.66 26.13
N VAL A 133 -11.15 23.48 25.18
CA VAL A 133 -11.99 24.65 25.45
C VAL A 133 -13.31 24.23 26.08
N PHE A 134 -13.93 23.15 25.60
CA PHE A 134 -15.17 22.64 26.17
C PHE A 134 -14.99 22.22 27.64
N SER A 135 -13.95 21.46 27.96
CA SER A 135 -13.67 21.05 29.35
C SER A 135 -13.39 22.24 30.27
N LEU A 136 -12.60 23.22 29.79
CA LEU A 136 -12.29 24.43 30.55
C LEU A 136 -13.53 25.31 30.78
N THR A 137 -14.46 25.32 29.82
CA THR A 137 -15.74 26.03 29.93
C THR A 137 -16.62 25.38 31.00
N CYS A 138 -16.71 24.05 31.03
CA CYS A 138 -17.40 23.32 32.10
C CYS A 138 -16.76 23.57 33.48
N PHE A 139 -15.43 23.62 33.55
CA PHE A 139 -14.72 23.95 34.79
C PHE A 139 -15.02 25.38 35.26
N GLY A 140 -15.00 26.36 34.34
CA GLY A 140 -15.39 27.74 34.64
C GLY A 140 -16.85 27.87 35.07
N PHE A 141 -17.75 27.11 34.44
CA PHE A 141 -19.16 27.05 34.84
C PHE A 141 -19.32 26.49 36.26
N TYR A 142 -18.58 25.43 36.62
CA TYR A 142 -18.59 24.92 37.99
C TYR A 142 -18.11 25.97 39.00
N LEU A 143 -17.00 26.68 38.72
CA LEU A 143 -16.51 27.74 39.61
C LEU A 143 -17.52 28.86 39.80
N TRP A 144 -18.19 29.27 38.71
CA TRP A 144 -19.26 30.25 38.77
C TRP A 144 -20.44 29.73 39.62
N TYR A 145 -20.88 28.49 39.40
CA TYR A 145 -21.96 27.88 40.16
C TYR A 145 -21.61 27.79 41.66
N ASP A 146 -20.41 27.34 42.00
CA ASP A 146 -19.95 27.20 43.38
C ASP A 146 -19.87 28.55 44.12
N THR A 147 -19.60 29.63 43.39
CA THR A 147 -19.56 31.00 43.96
C THR A 147 -20.96 31.55 44.24
N ASN A 148 -21.95 31.25 43.40
CA ASN A 148 -23.30 31.84 43.51
C ASN A 148 -24.24 31.08 44.45
N TYR A 149 -24.02 29.78 44.65
CA TYR A 149 -24.89 28.95 45.49
C TYR A 149 -24.16 28.51 46.75
N ALA A 150 -24.58 28.98 47.93
CA ALA A 150 -23.95 28.59 49.19
C ALA A 150 -24.06 27.07 49.42
N PHE A 151 -22.93 26.43 49.69
CA PHE A 151 -22.88 25.02 50.06
C PHE A 151 -23.07 24.85 51.55
N VAL A 152 -23.99 23.98 51.96
CA VAL A 152 -24.17 23.58 53.36
C VAL A 152 -23.45 22.24 53.55
N PRO A 153 -22.30 22.21 54.25
CA PRO A 153 -21.52 20.98 54.40
C PRO A 153 -22.22 20.00 55.34
N ASP A 154 -22.28 18.73 54.94
CA ASP A 154 -22.61 17.65 55.85
C ASP A 154 -21.43 17.47 56.84
N PRO A 155 -21.64 17.62 58.17
CA PRO A 155 -20.58 17.48 59.16
C PRO A 155 -19.94 16.08 59.20
N THR A 156 -20.58 15.06 58.62
CA THR A 156 -20.05 13.70 58.57
C THR A 156 -19.01 13.49 57.46
N VAL A 157 -18.90 14.42 56.51
CA VAL A 157 -18.04 14.27 55.32
C VAL A 157 -16.76 15.12 55.42
N PRO A 158 -15.55 14.54 55.34
CA PRO A 158 -14.29 15.27 55.45
C PRO A 158 -13.87 15.93 54.12
N TYR A 159 -14.59 16.97 53.68
CA TYR A 159 -14.39 17.63 52.38
C TYR A 159 -12.95 18.13 52.12
N GLY A 160 -12.27 18.69 53.13
CA GLY A 160 -10.91 19.23 52.97
C GLY A 160 -9.88 18.16 52.57
N TYR A 161 -9.92 17.00 53.24
CA TYR A 161 -9.05 15.88 52.92
C TYR A 161 -9.38 15.29 51.54
N MET A 162 -10.66 15.07 51.26
CA MET A 162 -11.13 14.56 49.97
C MET A 162 -10.65 15.42 48.80
N LYS A 163 -10.81 16.75 48.92
CA LYS A 163 -10.36 17.70 47.89
C LYS A 163 -8.86 17.60 47.62
N SER A 164 -8.04 17.55 48.67
CA SER A 164 -6.59 17.42 48.52
C SER A 164 -6.18 16.09 47.86
N VAL A 165 -6.86 14.99 48.21
CA VAL A 165 -6.61 13.68 47.62
C VAL A 165 -6.97 13.67 46.13
N VAL A 166 -8.15 14.15 45.75
CA VAL A 166 -8.58 14.17 44.34
C VAL A 166 -7.71 15.11 43.51
N MET A 167 -7.29 16.25 44.06
CA MET A 167 -6.33 17.15 43.41
C MET A 167 -4.99 16.47 43.15
N LEU A 168 -4.45 15.74 44.14
CA LEU A 168 -3.19 15.02 43.99
C LEU A 168 -3.29 13.92 42.93
N ILE A 169 -4.36 13.11 42.95
CA ILE A 169 -4.61 12.07 41.95
C ILE A 169 -4.72 12.68 40.55
N SER A 170 -5.43 13.79 40.41
CA SER A 170 -5.60 14.51 39.14
C SER A 170 -4.26 15.05 38.62
N ALA A 171 -3.43 15.63 39.49
CA ALA A 171 -2.10 16.12 39.13
C ALA A 171 -1.18 14.97 38.69
N CYS A 172 -1.19 13.84 39.41
CA CYS A 172 -0.47 12.63 39.01
C CYS A 172 -0.96 12.10 37.66
N ALA A 173 -2.27 12.10 37.41
CA ALA A 173 -2.83 11.66 36.13
C ALA A 173 -2.35 12.53 34.96
N VAL A 174 -2.33 13.86 35.11
CA VAL A 174 -1.77 14.77 34.10
C VAL A 174 -0.28 14.50 33.88
N ALA A 175 0.51 14.32 34.95
CA ALA A 175 1.93 14.02 34.83
C ALA A 175 2.18 12.71 34.06
N VAL A 176 1.42 11.66 34.36
CA VAL A 176 1.49 10.38 33.62
C VAL A 176 1.10 10.57 32.15
N GLN A 177 0.04 11.33 31.86
CA GLN A 177 -0.37 11.63 30.48
C GLN A 177 0.74 12.34 29.70
N LEU A 178 1.42 13.31 30.30
CA LEU A 178 2.55 14.02 29.67
C LEU A 178 3.75 13.09 29.43
N LEU A 179 4.06 12.19 30.38
CA LEU A 179 5.13 11.20 30.21
C LEU A 179 4.83 10.21 29.08
N VAL A 180 3.59 9.70 29.02
CA VAL A 180 3.14 8.82 27.93
C VAL A 180 3.20 9.55 26.59
N PHE A 181 2.72 10.80 26.54
CA PHE A 181 2.79 11.62 25.34
C PHE A 181 4.23 11.83 24.85
N ARG A 182 5.14 12.17 25.78
CA ARG A 182 6.57 12.31 25.48
C ARG A 182 7.18 11.00 24.96
N SER A 183 6.87 9.88 25.60
CA SER A 183 7.35 8.56 25.16
C SER A 183 6.85 8.21 23.75
N LEU A 184 5.59 8.50 23.44
CA LEU A 184 5.03 8.30 22.10
C LEU A 184 5.74 9.17 21.07
N ILE A 185 5.94 10.47 21.34
CA ILE A 185 6.65 11.37 20.42
C ILE A 185 8.06 10.85 20.13
N ASN A 186 8.81 10.48 21.16
CA ASN A 186 10.17 9.96 20.99
C ASN A 186 10.18 8.69 20.12
N LYS A 187 9.26 7.76 20.40
CA LYS A 187 9.14 6.53 19.61
C LYS A 187 8.78 6.82 18.14
N TYR A 188 7.84 7.73 17.89
CA TYR A 188 7.50 8.11 16.52
C TYR A 188 8.66 8.80 15.79
N ALA A 189 9.47 9.60 16.50
CA ALA A 189 10.65 10.22 15.93
C ALA A 189 11.71 9.18 15.53
N GLU A 190 11.94 8.18 16.40
CA GLU A 190 12.84 7.05 16.12
C GLU A 190 12.35 6.23 14.91
N ASP A 191 11.07 5.82 14.91
CA ASP A 191 10.46 5.04 13.81
C ASP A 191 10.54 5.81 12.47
N LEU A 192 10.33 7.13 12.49
CA LEU A 192 10.43 7.98 11.31
C LEU A 192 11.86 8.06 10.78
N GLN A 193 12.84 8.17 11.67
CA GLN A 193 14.26 8.22 11.31
C GLN A 193 14.74 6.87 10.74
N GLU A 194 14.28 5.75 11.31
CA GLU A 194 14.54 4.42 10.76
C GLU A 194 13.90 4.25 9.38
N ALA A 195 12.65 4.70 9.19
CA ALA A 195 11.99 4.64 7.89
C ALA A 195 12.70 5.50 6.83
N HIS A 196 13.17 6.70 7.21
CA HIS A 196 13.90 7.59 6.32
C HIS A 196 15.26 7.01 5.92
N THR A 197 16.00 6.43 6.86
CA THR A 197 17.30 5.78 6.57
C THR A 197 17.14 4.57 5.68
N LYS A 198 16.15 3.70 5.92
CA LYS A 198 15.80 2.60 4.99
C LYS A 198 15.41 3.11 3.61
N GLY A 199 14.64 4.20 3.55
CA GLY A 199 14.27 4.83 2.29
C GLY A 199 15.48 5.30 1.49
N LEU A 200 16.46 5.94 2.15
CA LEU A 200 17.72 6.35 1.53
C LEU A 200 18.51 5.17 0.99
N THR A 201 18.72 4.11 1.78
CA THR A 201 19.48 2.93 1.35
C THR A 201 18.82 2.24 0.14
N THR A 202 17.49 2.08 0.17
CA THR A 202 16.77 1.49 -0.97
C THR A 202 16.86 2.35 -2.22
N ASN A 203 16.93 3.68 -2.08
CA ASN A 203 17.06 4.58 -3.22
C ASN A 203 18.48 4.54 -3.81
N GLU A 204 19.51 4.42 -2.96
CA GLU A 204 20.89 4.20 -3.40
C GLU A 204 21.04 2.86 -4.16
N GLU A 205 20.45 1.78 -3.64
CA GLU A 205 20.42 0.47 -4.31
C GLU A 205 19.69 0.52 -5.66
N LEU A 206 18.52 1.17 -5.70
CA LEU A 206 17.76 1.37 -6.95
C LEU A 206 18.55 2.18 -7.98
N LYS A 207 19.25 3.22 -7.53
CA LYS A 207 20.10 4.03 -8.40
C LYS A 207 21.24 3.20 -8.99
N ALA A 208 21.93 2.41 -8.18
CA ALA A 208 22.99 1.52 -8.65
C ALA A 208 22.46 0.48 -9.66
N SER A 209 21.31 -0.13 -9.38
CA SER A 209 20.66 -1.07 -10.31
C SER A 209 20.22 -0.40 -11.62
N ASN A 210 19.72 0.83 -11.55
CA ASN A 210 19.35 1.60 -12.74
C ASN A 210 20.57 1.96 -13.60
N ASP A 211 21.68 2.36 -12.97
CA ASP A 211 22.94 2.64 -13.66
C ASP A 211 23.50 1.38 -14.35
N GLU A 212 23.40 0.21 -13.69
CA GLU A 212 23.75 -1.09 -14.29
C GLU A 212 22.86 -1.42 -15.50
N LEU A 213 21.54 -1.26 -15.40
CA LEU A 213 20.61 -1.45 -16.51
C LEU A 213 20.90 -0.54 -17.69
N HIS A 214 21.24 0.73 -17.45
CA HIS A 214 21.64 1.65 -18.50
C HIS A 214 22.90 1.15 -19.21
N SER A 215 23.92 0.71 -18.46
CA SER A 215 25.15 0.17 -19.07
C SER A 215 24.89 -1.08 -19.91
N LEU A 216 23.99 -1.97 -19.45
CA LEU A 216 23.62 -3.17 -20.16
C LEU A 216 22.83 -2.83 -21.44
N SER A 217 21.92 -1.85 -21.37
CA SER A 217 21.18 -1.37 -22.53
C SER A 217 22.10 -0.81 -23.61
N GLU A 218 23.10 -0.01 -23.23
CA GLU A 218 24.09 0.53 -24.18
C GLU A 218 24.94 -0.58 -24.83
N GLN A 219 25.36 -1.57 -24.04
CA GLN A 219 26.07 -2.74 -24.58
C GLN A 219 25.20 -3.52 -25.56
N LEU A 220 23.93 -3.72 -25.24
CA LEU A 220 22.99 -4.45 -26.09
C LEU A 220 22.74 -3.71 -27.41
N ASP A 221 22.56 -2.39 -27.37
CA ASP A 221 22.45 -1.56 -28.57
C ASP A 221 23.69 -1.65 -29.45
N TRP A 222 24.89 -1.64 -28.85
CA TRP A 222 26.13 -1.81 -29.57
C TRP A 222 26.23 -3.19 -30.25
N ILE A 223 25.89 -4.27 -29.53
CA ILE A 223 25.89 -5.64 -30.06
C ILE A 223 24.89 -5.77 -31.20
N VAL A 224 23.67 -5.26 -31.04
CA VAL A 224 22.62 -5.28 -32.07
C VAL A 224 23.10 -4.56 -33.32
N LYS A 225 23.70 -3.38 -33.17
CA LYS A 225 24.25 -2.63 -34.29
C LYS A 225 25.40 -3.38 -34.99
N GLN A 226 26.30 -3.99 -34.22
CA GLN A 226 27.39 -4.78 -34.78
C GLN A 226 26.86 -5.98 -35.58
N LYS A 227 25.90 -6.73 -35.00
CA LYS A 227 25.31 -7.90 -35.66
C LYS A 227 24.48 -7.54 -36.89
N SER A 228 23.78 -6.41 -36.86
CA SER A 228 23.08 -5.86 -38.02
C SER A 228 24.06 -5.56 -39.18
N ASN A 229 25.18 -4.88 -38.87
CA ASN A 229 26.21 -4.59 -39.88
C ASN A 229 26.87 -5.85 -40.44
N GLU A 230 27.11 -6.85 -39.59
CA GLU A 230 27.68 -8.14 -40.00
C GLU A 230 26.73 -8.89 -40.96
N LEU A 231 25.44 -8.97 -40.61
CA LEU A 231 24.40 -9.54 -41.47
C LEU A 231 24.28 -8.80 -42.80
N GLN A 232 24.31 -7.47 -42.77
CA GLN A 232 24.28 -6.67 -43.99
C GLN A 232 25.49 -6.98 -44.89
N SER A 233 26.68 -7.12 -44.30
CA SER A 233 27.89 -7.48 -45.05
C SER A 233 27.78 -8.86 -45.70
N TYR A 234 27.18 -9.85 -45.01
CA TYR A 234 26.91 -11.17 -45.61
C TYR A 234 25.88 -11.08 -46.75
N ILE A 235 24.80 -10.32 -46.57
CA ILE A 235 23.79 -10.09 -47.62
C ILE A 235 24.44 -9.44 -48.84
N ASP A 236 25.29 -8.44 -48.65
CA ASP A 236 25.98 -7.74 -49.73
C ASP A 236 26.93 -8.69 -50.47
N ALA A 237 27.69 -9.53 -49.76
CA ALA A 237 28.55 -10.54 -50.37
C ALA A 237 27.75 -11.56 -51.20
N ILE A 238 26.60 -12.03 -50.70
CA ILE A 238 25.68 -12.91 -51.44
C ILE A 238 25.15 -12.19 -52.68
N ASN A 239 24.74 -10.92 -52.55
CA ASN A 239 24.18 -10.13 -53.64
C ASN A 239 25.19 -9.83 -54.74
N VAL A 240 26.49 -9.86 -54.45
CA VAL A 240 27.55 -9.66 -55.45
C VAL A 240 28.01 -10.97 -56.09
N HIS A 241 28.08 -12.08 -55.34
CA HIS A 241 28.80 -13.28 -55.78
C HIS A 241 27.93 -14.52 -56.04
N VAL A 242 26.69 -14.57 -55.55
CA VAL A 242 25.84 -15.76 -55.64
C VAL A 242 24.62 -15.44 -56.49
N TYR A 243 24.14 -16.36 -57.33
CA TYR A 243 22.85 -16.18 -58.01
C TYR A 243 21.72 -16.43 -57.01
N SER A 244 20.88 -15.44 -56.71
CA SER A 244 19.79 -15.60 -55.76
C SER A 244 18.45 -15.05 -56.27
N ALA A 245 17.39 -15.80 -55.97
CA ALA A 245 16.01 -15.37 -56.14
C ALA A 245 15.22 -15.80 -54.90
N VAL A 246 14.37 -14.91 -54.40
CA VAL A 246 13.41 -15.21 -53.35
C VAL A 246 12.05 -15.39 -54.02
N THR A 247 11.39 -16.51 -53.76
CA THR A 247 10.06 -16.81 -54.29
C THR A 247 9.03 -16.94 -53.17
N ASP A 248 7.76 -16.72 -53.50
CA ASP A 248 6.66 -17.16 -52.64
C ASP A 248 6.50 -18.70 -52.67
N THR A 249 5.55 -19.21 -51.90
CA THR A 249 5.25 -20.65 -51.81
C THR A 249 4.70 -21.25 -53.11
N SER A 250 4.25 -20.41 -54.06
CA SER A 250 3.79 -20.82 -55.40
C SER A 250 4.90 -20.82 -56.45
N GLY A 251 6.12 -20.41 -56.07
CA GLY A 251 7.27 -20.28 -56.94
C GLY A 251 7.30 -18.96 -57.73
N THR A 252 6.49 -17.97 -57.33
CA THR A 252 6.50 -16.63 -57.94
C THR A 252 7.66 -15.82 -57.37
N ILE A 253 8.48 -15.24 -58.25
CA ILE A 253 9.68 -14.48 -57.88
C ILE A 253 9.26 -13.15 -57.23
N LEU A 254 9.74 -12.94 -55.99
CA LEU A 254 9.52 -11.75 -55.18
C LEU A 254 10.72 -10.80 -55.19
N LYS A 255 11.94 -11.35 -55.28
CA LYS A 255 13.21 -10.60 -55.37
C LYS A 255 14.23 -11.38 -56.18
N VAL A 256 15.10 -10.67 -56.88
CA VAL A 256 16.26 -11.22 -57.60
C VAL A 256 17.46 -10.32 -57.37
N ASN A 257 18.67 -10.87 -57.46
CA ASN A 257 19.89 -10.09 -57.39
C ASN A 257 20.56 -9.89 -58.75
N GLU A 258 21.51 -8.95 -58.82
CA GLU A 258 22.19 -8.56 -60.06
C GLU A 258 22.95 -9.71 -60.75
N PRO A 259 23.69 -10.59 -60.03
CA PRO A 259 24.31 -11.78 -60.63
C PRO A 259 23.32 -12.65 -61.40
N LEU A 260 22.11 -12.89 -60.85
CA LEU A 260 21.10 -13.69 -61.52
C LEU A 260 20.56 -12.98 -62.78
N MET A 261 20.35 -11.67 -62.72
CA MET A 261 19.96 -10.88 -63.91
C MET A 261 21.01 -10.95 -65.01
N ARG A 262 22.29 -10.76 -64.66
CA ARG A 262 23.41 -10.83 -65.61
C ARG A 262 23.56 -12.21 -66.26
N VAL A 263 23.45 -13.29 -65.48
CA VAL A 263 23.58 -14.65 -66.03
C VAL A 263 22.33 -15.11 -66.79
N SER A 264 21.14 -14.68 -66.40
CA SER A 264 19.91 -15.06 -67.10
C SER A 264 19.63 -14.19 -68.34
N GLY A 265 20.14 -12.96 -68.36
CA GLY A 265 19.89 -11.97 -69.41
C GLY A 265 18.55 -11.24 -69.31
N TYR A 266 17.82 -11.43 -68.21
CA TYR A 266 16.57 -10.72 -67.91
C TYR A 266 16.82 -9.54 -66.98
N ILE A 267 16.00 -8.49 -67.13
CA ILE A 267 15.97 -7.36 -66.17
C ILE A 267 14.99 -7.66 -65.03
N GLU A 268 15.09 -6.91 -63.92
CA GLU A 268 14.30 -7.14 -62.71
C GLU A 268 12.80 -7.13 -63.01
N GLU A 269 12.33 -6.17 -63.80
CA GLU A 269 10.92 -6.00 -64.17
C GLU A 269 10.36 -7.17 -64.98
N GLU A 270 11.23 -7.94 -65.65
CA GLU A 270 10.84 -9.13 -66.40
C GLU A 270 10.78 -10.39 -65.54
N LEU A 271 11.46 -10.39 -64.38
CA LEU A 271 11.55 -11.53 -63.47
C LEU A 271 10.55 -11.43 -62.31
N ILE A 272 10.37 -10.24 -61.72
CA ILE A 272 9.48 -10.03 -60.58
C ILE A 272 8.03 -10.37 -60.97
N GLY A 273 7.35 -11.16 -60.13
CA GLY A 273 5.97 -11.59 -60.36
C GLY A 273 5.82 -12.72 -61.39
N LYS A 274 6.92 -13.24 -61.96
CA LYS A 274 6.91 -14.43 -62.82
C LYS A 274 7.25 -15.68 -62.02
N LYS A 275 6.86 -16.86 -62.54
CA LYS A 275 7.26 -18.14 -61.95
C LYS A 275 8.73 -18.41 -62.24
N ILE A 276 9.48 -18.86 -61.23
CA ILE A 276 10.91 -19.22 -61.36
C ILE A 276 11.16 -20.28 -62.44
N SER A 277 10.14 -21.11 -62.74
CA SER A 277 10.15 -22.11 -63.80
C SER A 277 10.40 -21.53 -65.21
N MET A 278 10.22 -20.22 -65.42
CA MET A 278 10.55 -19.59 -66.70
C MET A 278 12.03 -19.72 -67.09
N LEU A 279 12.91 -19.90 -66.10
CA LEU A 279 14.34 -20.09 -66.31
C LEU A 279 14.68 -21.55 -66.65
N HIS A 280 13.76 -22.50 -66.52
CA HIS A 280 14.08 -23.92 -66.72
C HIS A 280 14.22 -24.25 -68.22
N ALA A 281 15.18 -25.10 -68.56
CA ALA A 281 15.29 -25.65 -69.91
C ALA A 281 14.23 -26.75 -70.11
N LYS A 282 13.57 -26.76 -71.29
CA LYS A 282 12.45 -27.65 -71.68
C LYS A 282 12.73 -29.17 -71.60
N TYR A 283 13.94 -29.58 -71.24
CA TYR A 283 14.41 -30.98 -71.26
C TYR A 283 14.44 -31.67 -69.88
N GLN A 284 13.96 -31.01 -68.81
CA GLN A 284 13.94 -31.58 -67.45
C GLN A 284 12.52 -31.89 -66.91
N GLU A 285 11.47 -31.75 -67.71
CA GLU A 285 10.09 -31.76 -67.20
C GLU A 285 9.60 -33.11 -66.65
N ASP A 286 10.01 -34.27 -67.19
CA ASP A 286 9.28 -35.51 -66.82
C ASP A 286 9.96 -36.39 -65.74
N GLU A 287 11.30 -36.43 -65.63
CA GLU A 287 11.97 -37.28 -64.62
C GLU A 287 12.53 -36.50 -63.41
N PHE A 288 12.91 -35.23 -63.59
CA PHE A 288 13.58 -34.44 -62.55
C PHE A 288 12.59 -33.57 -61.75
N TYR A 289 11.60 -32.99 -62.43
CA TYR A 289 10.51 -32.21 -61.81
C TYR A 289 9.18 -32.99 -61.70
N GLY A 290 9.09 -34.19 -62.29
CA GLY A 290 7.92 -35.09 -62.18
C GLY A 290 7.71 -35.69 -60.78
N ASN A 291 8.77 -35.75 -59.96
CA ASN A 291 8.71 -35.96 -58.51
C ASN A 291 8.80 -34.63 -57.72
N GLY A 292 8.72 -33.50 -58.43
CA GLY A 292 9.04 -32.12 -58.01
C GLY A 292 7.96 -31.39 -57.20
N THR A 293 7.05 -32.12 -56.56
CA THR A 293 6.43 -31.71 -55.28
C THR A 293 7.47 -31.64 -54.13
N LEU A 294 8.76 -31.82 -54.44
CA LEU A 294 9.96 -31.67 -53.59
C LEU A 294 10.10 -30.33 -52.85
N PHE A 295 9.30 -29.30 -53.15
CA PHE A 295 9.41 -27.99 -52.48
C PHE A 295 8.33 -27.73 -51.42
N HIS A 296 7.36 -28.63 -51.25
CA HIS A 296 6.16 -28.34 -50.45
C HIS A 296 6.03 -29.09 -49.13
N SER A 297 7.04 -29.85 -48.69
CA SER A 297 6.94 -30.52 -47.39
C SER A 297 8.25 -30.52 -46.62
N LYS A 298 8.27 -29.69 -45.55
CA LYS A 298 9.24 -29.62 -44.44
C LYS A 298 10.59 -29.01 -44.82
N ASN A 299 10.92 -27.85 -44.25
CA ASN A 299 12.22 -27.28 -43.80
C ASN A 299 13.58 -27.90 -44.25
N GLU A 300 13.66 -28.62 -45.35
CA GLU A 300 14.82 -29.35 -45.81
C GLU A 300 15.42 -28.61 -47.02
N THR A 301 16.72 -28.36 -46.95
CA THR A 301 17.48 -27.74 -48.04
C THR A 301 17.73 -28.78 -49.14
N TRP A 302 17.31 -28.48 -50.36
CA TRP A 302 17.56 -29.33 -51.52
C TRP A 302 18.72 -28.77 -52.33
N ARG A 303 19.72 -29.62 -52.63
CA ARG A 303 20.83 -29.24 -53.51
C ARG A 303 20.87 -30.11 -54.76
N GLY A 304 21.05 -29.50 -55.92
CA GLY A 304 21.18 -30.23 -57.19
C GLY A 304 21.58 -29.35 -58.37
N GLU A 305 22.14 -29.98 -59.40
CA GLU A 305 22.55 -29.29 -60.62
C GLU A 305 21.37 -29.15 -61.59
N VAL A 306 21.08 -27.92 -62.01
CA VAL A 306 19.93 -27.56 -62.84
C VAL A 306 20.40 -26.88 -64.12
N LYS A 307 19.83 -27.29 -65.26
CA LYS A 307 20.06 -26.65 -66.55
C LYS A 307 19.01 -25.57 -66.79
N ASN A 308 19.45 -24.32 -66.83
CA ASN A 308 18.59 -23.17 -67.08
C ASN A 308 18.78 -22.60 -68.49
N LYS A 309 17.78 -21.83 -68.93
CA LYS A 309 17.69 -21.14 -70.21
C LYS A 309 17.74 -19.63 -69.99
N ARG A 310 18.57 -18.95 -70.78
CA ARG A 310 18.69 -17.49 -70.82
C ARG A 310 17.64 -16.86 -71.73
N LYS A 311 17.46 -15.54 -71.62
CA LYS A 311 16.55 -14.75 -72.48
C LYS A 311 16.85 -14.92 -73.97
N ASP A 312 18.12 -15.01 -74.35
CA ASP A 312 18.59 -15.19 -75.73
C ASP A 312 18.42 -16.63 -76.26
N GLY A 313 17.96 -17.56 -75.42
CA GLY A 313 17.76 -18.97 -75.75
C GLY A 313 18.97 -19.88 -75.52
N SER A 314 20.13 -19.33 -75.14
CA SER A 314 21.29 -20.11 -74.70
C SER A 314 21.07 -20.73 -73.33
N HIS A 315 21.93 -21.67 -72.92
CA HIS A 315 21.78 -22.44 -71.69
C HIS A 315 22.94 -22.23 -70.73
N PHE A 316 22.67 -22.39 -69.44
CA PHE A 316 23.69 -22.38 -68.39
C PHE A 316 23.33 -23.39 -67.31
N TRP A 317 24.34 -23.92 -66.63
CA TRP A 317 24.16 -24.87 -65.53
C TRP A 317 24.39 -24.15 -64.20
N VAL A 318 23.59 -24.49 -63.20
CA VAL A 318 23.74 -23.97 -61.84
C VAL A 318 23.68 -25.12 -60.84
N ASP A 319 24.59 -25.13 -59.88
CA ASP A 319 24.47 -25.92 -58.65
C ASP A 319 23.60 -25.12 -57.69
N LYS A 320 22.33 -25.52 -57.57
CA LYS A 320 21.31 -24.82 -56.78
C LYS A 320 21.22 -25.47 -55.41
N VAL A 321 21.11 -24.65 -54.37
CA VAL A 321 20.90 -25.03 -52.95
C VAL A 321 19.62 -24.37 -52.44
#